data_AF-R9B2H2-F1
#
_entry.id   AF-R9B2H2-F1
#
_cell.length_a   1.000
_cell.length_b   1.000
_cell.length_c   1.000
_cell.angle_alpha   90.00
_cell.angle_beta   90.00
_cell.angle_gamma   90.00
#
_symmetry.space_group_name_H-M   'P 1'
#
loop_
_entity.id
_entity.type
_entity.pdbx_description
1 polymer ?
#
loop_
_entity_poly.entity_id
_entity_poly.type
_entity_poly.pdbx_seq_one_letter_code
_entity_poly.pdbx_strand_id
1 'polypeptide(L)'
;MLNIKVEQAYFTDHVKALGVLKIDWTENGSIQSIQRDTTCIFRFDQVEALWDTWLKAKTSGIVLCENDIESAIAVEGTAVKKILSHIEMAIIQKALIFSKGNQRLAADQIGMSRTKLGYRVRGVKSNSSVRAAA
;
A
#
# COMPACT_ATOMS: atom_id res chain seq x y z
N MET A 1 8.89 -12.42 -8.42
CA MET A 1 10.09 -11.56 -8.50
C MET A 1 9.65 -10.25 -9.13
N LEU A 2 9.87 -9.10 -8.48
CA LEU A 2 9.41 -7.80 -9.02
C LEU A 2 10.17 -7.46 -10.30
N ASN A 3 9.48 -6.89 -11.28
CA ASN A 3 10.12 -6.36 -12.47
C ASN A 3 10.67 -4.96 -12.16
N ILE A 4 11.97 -4.90 -11.85
CA ILE A 4 12.64 -3.66 -11.40
C ILE A 4 12.47 -2.51 -12.38
N LYS A 5 12.48 -2.76 -13.70
CA LYS A 5 12.30 -1.70 -14.71
C LYS A 5 10.91 -1.06 -14.65
N VAL A 6 9.89 -1.87 -14.37
CA VAL A 6 8.51 -1.38 -14.22
C VAL A 6 8.37 -0.60 -12.92
N GLU A 7 8.94 -1.10 -11.82
CA GLU A 7 8.90 -0.41 -10.54
C GLU A 7 9.68 0.91 -10.55
N GLN A 8 10.81 0.98 -11.27
CA GLN A 8 11.56 2.23 -11.48
C GLN A 8 10.71 3.30 -12.16
N ALA A 9 9.94 2.92 -13.19
CA ALA A 9 9.05 3.86 -13.89
C ALA A 9 7.96 4.39 -12.95
N TYR A 10 7.30 3.50 -12.21
CA TYR A 10 6.27 3.90 -11.24
C TYR A 10 6.81 4.77 -10.11
N PHE A 11 7.96 4.40 -9.54
CA PHE A 11 8.57 5.18 -8.48
C PHE A 11 9.01 6.57 -8.98
N THR A 12 9.58 6.65 -10.18
CA THR A 12 10.00 7.92 -10.79
C THR A 12 8.81 8.85 -10.98
N ASP A 13 7.66 8.37 -11.45
CA ASP A 13 6.46 9.22 -11.55
C ASP A 13 5.93 9.65 -10.19
N HIS A 14 5.97 8.77 -9.19
CA HIS A 14 5.50 9.10 -7.84
C HIS A 14 6.36 10.20 -7.17
N VAL A 15 7.69 10.14 -7.30
CA VAL A 15 8.57 11.15 -6.69
C VAL A 15 8.62 12.47 -7.46
N LYS A 16 8.14 12.53 -8.71
CA LYS A 16 7.99 13.80 -9.44
C LYS A 16 7.06 14.76 -8.72
N ALA A 17 5.97 14.26 -8.15
CA ALA A 17 5.06 15.06 -7.33
C ALA A 17 5.74 15.64 -6.07
N LEU A 18 6.87 15.06 -5.66
CA LEU A 18 7.69 15.50 -4.53
C LEU A 18 8.87 16.41 -4.95
N GLY A 19 8.89 16.86 -6.21
CA GLY A 19 9.91 17.74 -6.78
C GLY A 19 11.16 17.02 -7.33
N VAL A 20 11.16 15.68 -7.40
CA VAL A 20 12.24 14.91 -8.04
C VAL A 20 11.96 14.76 -9.53
N LEU A 21 12.57 15.61 -10.34
CA LEU A 21 12.32 15.69 -11.79
C LEU A 21 12.78 14.45 -12.55
N LYS A 22 13.91 13.87 -12.15
CA LYS A 22 14.52 12.72 -12.83
C LYS A 22 15.33 11.88 -11.85
N ILE A 23 15.32 10.56 -12.05
CA ILE A 23 16.21 9.61 -11.38
C ILE A 23 16.96 8.83 -12.46
N ASP A 24 18.29 8.77 -12.35
CA ASP A 24 19.10 7.89 -13.16
C ASP A 24 19.38 6.60 -12.38
N TRP A 25 19.16 5.47 -13.04
CA TRP A 25 19.17 4.15 -12.42
C TRP A 25 20.33 3.31 -12.95
N THR A 26 20.88 2.48 -12.08
CA THR A 26 21.75 1.36 -12.48
C THR A 26 20.90 0.19 -13.00
N GLU A 27 21.52 -0.71 -13.78
CA GLU A 27 20.85 -1.93 -14.28
C GLU A 27 20.32 -2.83 -13.16
N ASN A 28 20.91 -2.74 -11.97
CA ASN A 28 20.58 -3.55 -10.80
C ASN A 28 19.46 -2.95 -9.95
N GLY A 29 18.96 -1.76 -10.27
CA GLY A 29 17.90 -1.11 -9.51
C GLY A 29 18.34 -0.11 -8.45
N SER A 30 19.64 0.19 -8.32
CA SER A 30 20.13 1.25 -7.43
C SER A 30 20.06 2.63 -8.10
N ILE A 31 19.84 3.68 -7.31
CA ILE A 31 19.83 5.06 -7.76
C ILE A 31 21.27 5.54 -7.94
N GLN A 32 21.59 6.11 -9.11
CA GLN A 32 22.92 6.66 -9.40
C GLN A 32 22.96 8.17 -9.21
N SER A 33 21.92 8.88 -9.66
CA SER A 33 21.77 10.32 -9.50
C SER A 33 20.30 10.73 -9.49
N ILE A 34 20.03 11.88 -8.89
CA ILE A 34 18.70 12.51 -8.92
C ILE A 34 18.81 13.96 -9.38
N GLN A 35 17.87 14.37 -10.21
CA GLN A 35 17.63 15.77 -10.57
C GLN A 35 16.39 16.26 -9.83
N ARG A 36 16.51 17.42 -9.19
CA ARG A 36 15.48 18.00 -8.32
C ARG A 36 15.15 19.41 -8.78
N ASP A 37 13.91 19.82 -8.57
CA ASP A 37 13.55 21.23 -8.67
C ASP A 37 13.86 21.99 -7.37
N THR A 38 13.53 23.28 -7.34
CA THR A 38 13.78 24.17 -6.19
C THR A 38 12.82 23.93 -5.02
N THR A 39 11.72 23.21 -5.25
CA THR A 39 10.69 22.92 -4.25
C THR A 39 10.89 21.57 -3.55
N CYS A 40 11.77 20.73 -4.10
CA CYS A 40 12.10 19.42 -3.54
C CYS A 40 12.84 19.54 -2.20
N ILE A 41 12.18 19.10 -1.14
CA ILE A 41 12.75 19.07 0.22
C ILE A 41 13.59 17.82 0.51
N PHE A 42 13.56 16.82 -0.38
CA PHE A 42 14.20 15.53 -0.17
C PHE A 42 15.66 15.54 -0.63
N ARG A 43 16.53 15.01 0.23
CA ARG A 43 17.93 14.72 -0.07
C ARG A 43 18.07 13.34 -0.72
N PHE A 44 19.22 13.09 -1.32
CA PHE A 44 19.50 11.85 -2.04
C PHE A 44 19.31 10.60 -1.17
N ASP A 45 19.86 10.61 0.05
CA ASP A 45 19.72 9.55 1.05
C ASP A 45 18.25 9.23 1.37
N GLN A 46 17.41 10.27 1.38
CA GLN A 46 15.97 10.11 1.66
C GLN A 46 15.23 9.51 0.46
N VAL A 47 15.61 9.86 -0.77
CA VAL A 47 15.02 9.27 -1.98
C VAL A 47 15.44 7.80 -2.12
N GLU A 48 16.68 7.44 -1.78
CA GLU A 48 17.10 6.03 -1.68
C GLU A 48 16.29 5.27 -0.63
N ALA A 49 16.11 5.84 0.57
CA ALA A 49 15.30 5.23 1.60
C ALA A 49 13.84 5.02 1.17
N LEU A 50 13.27 5.97 0.40
CA LEU A 50 11.93 5.84 -0.19
C LEU A 50 11.87 4.70 -1.21
N TRP A 51 12.87 4.55 -2.05
CA TRP A 51 12.96 3.47 -3.04
C TRP A 51 13.09 2.08 -2.38
N ASP A 52 13.95 1.96 -1.38
CA ASP A 52 14.08 0.74 -0.59
C ASP A 52 12.77 0.37 0.09
N THR A 53 12.08 1.37 0.63
CA THR A 53 10.78 1.21 1.26
C THR A 53 9.71 0.82 0.24
N TRP A 54 9.74 1.40 -0.96
CA TRP A 54 8.86 1.05 -2.08
C TRP A 54 9.00 -0.43 -2.46
N LEU A 55 10.22 -0.88 -2.71
CA LEU A 55 10.51 -2.27 -3.05
C LEU A 55 10.11 -3.23 -1.93
N LYS A 56 10.43 -2.90 -0.68
CA LYS A 56 10.01 -3.66 0.51
C LYS A 56 8.49 -3.70 0.65
N ALA A 57 7.78 -2.60 0.41
CA ALA A 57 6.33 -2.54 0.51
C ALA A 57 5.64 -3.38 -0.58
N LYS A 58 6.16 -3.35 -1.81
CA LYS A 58 5.68 -4.17 -2.94
C LYS A 58 5.95 -5.65 -2.75
N THR A 59 7.06 -6.01 -2.10
CA THR A 59 7.39 -7.41 -1.79
C THR A 59 6.68 -7.94 -0.54
N SER A 60 6.47 -7.12 0.50
CA SER A 60 5.82 -7.52 1.77
C SER A 60 4.30 -7.42 1.74
N GLY A 61 3.75 -6.54 0.90
CA GLY A 61 2.34 -6.50 0.51
C GLY A 61 1.35 -6.09 1.60
N ILE A 62 1.21 -4.78 1.84
CA ILE A 62 -0.06 -4.01 1.87
C ILE A 62 0.33 -2.61 1.39
N VAL A 63 -0.06 -2.21 0.16
CA VAL A 63 0.24 -0.89 -0.40
C VAL A 63 -1.07 -0.12 -0.49
N LEU A 64 -1.17 0.98 0.26
CA LEU A 64 -2.16 2.03 -0.02
C LEU A 64 -1.71 2.73 -1.30
N CYS A 65 -2.45 2.56 -2.39
CA CYS A 65 -2.13 3.24 -3.63
C CYS A 65 -2.63 4.69 -3.56
N GLU A 66 -1.98 5.60 -4.26
CA GLU A 66 -2.42 7.00 -4.39
C GLU A 66 -3.88 7.10 -4.88
N ASN A 67 -4.26 6.25 -5.83
CA ASN A 67 -5.63 6.11 -6.31
C ASN A 67 -6.66 5.71 -5.21
N ASP A 68 -6.25 4.95 -4.19
CA ASP A 68 -7.13 4.61 -3.05
C ASP A 68 -7.38 5.85 -2.17
N ILE A 69 -6.39 6.75 -2.09
CA ILE A 69 -6.47 8.02 -1.35
C ILE A 69 -7.34 9.00 -2.13
N GLU A 70 -7.12 9.15 -3.43
CA GLU A 70 -7.94 10.01 -4.30
C GLU A 70 -9.42 9.57 -4.30
N SER A 71 -9.68 8.27 -4.43
CA SER A 71 -11.02 7.70 -4.34
C SER A 71 -11.67 7.91 -2.97
N ALA A 72 -10.87 7.92 -1.90
CA ALA A 72 -11.35 8.20 -0.56
C ALA A 72 -11.68 9.68 -0.37
N ILE A 73 -10.85 10.59 -0.90
CA ILE A 73 -11.04 12.06 -0.87
C ILE A 73 -12.26 12.49 -1.69
N ALA A 74 -12.53 11.82 -2.81
CA ALA A 74 -13.70 12.10 -3.65
C ALA A 74 -15.05 12.00 -2.92
N VAL A 75 -15.09 11.39 -1.72
CA VAL A 75 -16.27 11.32 -0.87
C VAL A 75 -16.04 12.12 0.41
N GLU A 76 -16.61 13.32 0.44
CA GLU A 76 -16.45 14.28 1.54
C GLU A 76 -16.69 13.66 2.93
N GLY A 77 -15.83 14.03 3.89
CA GLY A 77 -15.98 13.68 5.30
C GLY A 77 -15.68 12.22 5.68
N THR A 78 -15.43 11.31 4.72
CA THR A 78 -15.24 9.88 5.02
C THR A 78 -13.89 9.30 4.60
N ALA A 79 -13.03 10.09 3.96
CA ALA A 79 -11.77 9.63 3.38
C ALA A 79 -10.89 8.85 4.37
N VAL A 80 -10.60 9.44 5.53
CA VAL A 80 -9.77 8.84 6.59
C VAL A 80 -10.38 7.52 7.09
N LYS A 81 -11.69 7.50 7.34
CA LYS A 81 -12.40 6.32 7.82
C LYS A 81 -12.38 5.18 6.78
N LYS A 82 -12.48 5.51 5.49
CA LYS A 82 -12.39 4.53 4.39
C LYS A 82 -11.00 3.92 4.28
N ILE A 83 -9.97 4.75 4.33
CA ILE A 83 -8.57 4.32 4.29
C ILE A 83 -8.27 3.38 5.47
N LEU A 84 -8.60 3.80 6.69
CA LEU A 84 -8.40 2.96 7.89
C LEU A 84 -9.17 1.64 7.81
N SER A 85 -10.40 1.66 7.30
CA SER A 85 -11.19 0.44 7.11
C SER A 85 -10.58 -0.49 6.05
N HIS A 86 -10.00 0.05 4.98
CA HIS A 86 -9.32 -0.73 3.96
C HIS A 86 -8.09 -1.42 4.53
N ILE A 87 -7.24 -0.67 5.25
CA ILE A 87 -6.05 -1.24 5.93
C ILE A 87 -6.47 -2.33 6.92
N GLU A 88 -7.46 -2.05 7.80
CA GLU A 88 -7.94 -3.04 8.79
C GLU A 88 -8.38 -4.33 8.08
N MET A 89 -9.05 -4.22 6.92
CA MET A 89 -9.50 -5.38 6.17
C MET A 89 -8.36 -6.15 5.51
N ALA A 90 -7.38 -5.46 4.94
CA ALA A 90 -6.19 -6.09 4.36
C ALA A 90 -5.40 -6.87 5.41
N ILE A 91 -5.23 -6.29 6.61
CA ILE A 91 -4.59 -6.96 7.76
C ILE A 91 -5.37 -8.22 8.16
N ILE A 92 -6.70 -8.15 8.29
CA ILE A 92 -7.55 -9.31 8.62
C ILE A 92 -7.39 -10.41 7.57
N GLN A 93 -7.42 -10.08 6.27
CA GLN A 93 -7.27 -11.05 5.19
C GLN A 93 -5.90 -11.74 5.25
N LYS A 94 -4.81 -10.98 5.44
CA LYS A 94 -3.46 -11.55 5.54
C LYS A 94 -3.29 -12.42 6.78
N ALA A 95 -3.82 -11.99 7.92
CA ALA A 95 -3.80 -12.79 9.15
C ALA A 95 -4.55 -14.12 8.97
N LEU A 96 -5.70 -14.11 8.29
CA LEU A 96 -6.45 -15.33 7.98
C LEU A 96 -5.71 -16.26 7.01
N ILE A 97 -5.01 -15.72 6.01
CA ILE A 97 -4.17 -16.52 5.11
C ILE A 97 -3.04 -17.18 5.91
N PHE A 98 -2.33 -16.41 6.74
CA PHE A 98 -1.22 -16.90 7.54
C PHE A 98 -1.65 -17.94 8.58
N SER A 99 -2.84 -17.77 9.16
CA SER A 99 -3.43 -18.71 10.10
C SER A 99 -4.16 -19.90 9.45
N LYS A 100 -4.09 -20.04 8.11
CA LYS A 100 -4.79 -21.09 7.34
C LYS A 100 -6.30 -21.12 7.61
N GLY A 101 -6.91 -19.95 7.76
CA GLY A 101 -8.33 -19.77 8.05
C GLY A 101 -8.71 -19.92 9.52
N ASN A 102 -7.77 -20.17 10.42
CA ASN A 102 -8.05 -20.22 11.84
C ASN A 102 -8.30 -18.80 12.38
N GLN A 103 -9.58 -18.49 12.63
CA GLN A 103 -10.01 -17.17 13.08
C GLN A 103 -9.50 -16.81 14.48
N ARG A 104 -9.33 -17.79 15.37
CA ARG A 104 -8.82 -17.52 16.73
C ARG A 104 -7.35 -17.11 16.65
N LEU A 105 -6.54 -17.90 15.94
CA LEU A 105 -5.13 -17.61 15.75
C LEU A 105 -4.91 -16.30 14.98
N ALA A 106 -5.70 -16.02 13.94
CA ALA A 106 -5.62 -14.75 13.22
C ALA A 106 -5.99 -13.55 14.11
N ALA A 107 -7.01 -13.70 14.95
CA ALA A 107 -7.45 -12.66 15.87
C ALA A 107 -6.36 -12.36 16.92
N ASP A 108 -5.76 -13.41 17.49
CA ASP A 108 -4.65 -13.30 18.44
C ASP A 108 -3.43 -12.62 17.79
N GLN A 109 -3.10 -12.95 16.54
CA GLN A 109 -1.96 -12.37 15.79
C GLN A 109 -2.08 -10.86 15.55
N ILE A 110 -3.30 -10.35 15.35
CA ILE A 110 -3.54 -8.94 15.04
C ILE A 110 -4.04 -8.14 16.25
N GLY A 111 -4.06 -8.75 17.44
CA GLY A 111 -4.56 -8.11 18.67
C GLY A 111 -6.04 -7.73 18.61
N MET A 112 -6.87 -8.55 17.96
CA MET A 112 -8.31 -8.34 17.82
C MET A 112 -9.09 -9.44 18.55
N SER A 113 -10.27 -9.12 19.08
CA SER A 113 -11.15 -10.19 19.60
C SER A 113 -11.69 -11.05 18.45
N ARG A 114 -11.78 -12.37 18.67
CA ARG A 114 -12.38 -13.32 17.70
C ARG A 114 -13.76 -12.86 17.24
N THR A 115 -14.57 -12.32 18.14
CA THR A 115 -15.92 -11.82 17.84
C THR A 115 -15.87 -10.65 16.86
N LYS A 116 -15.03 -9.65 17.09
CA LYS A 116 -14.87 -8.49 16.20
C LYS A 116 -14.38 -8.92 14.81
N LEU A 117 -13.39 -9.83 14.76
CA LEU A 117 -12.91 -10.40 13.50
C LEU A 117 -14.03 -11.10 12.73
N GLY A 118 -14.82 -11.93 13.42
CA GLY A 118 -15.96 -12.63 12.82
C GLY A 118 -17.00 -11.68 12.21
N TYR A 119 -17.31 -10.56 12.85
CA TYR A 119 -18.18 -9.53 12.28
C TYR A 119 -17.59 -8.89 11.01
N ARG A 120 -16.31 -8.53 11.05
CA ARG A 120 -15.61 -7.93 9.88
C ARG A 120 -15.59 -8.87 8.68
N VAL A 121 -15.25 -10.15 8.89
CA VAL A 121 -15.21 -11.17 7.84
C VAL A 121 -16.59 -11.41 7.21
N ARG A 122 -17.67 -11.41 8.01
CA ARG A 122 -19.04 -11.53 7.48
C ARG A 122 -19.43 -10.35 6.61
N GLY A 123 -19.03 -9.13 6.98
CA GLY A 123 -19.25 -7.92 6.16
C GLY A 123 -18.49 -7.94 4.82
N VAL A 124 -17.40 -8.70 4.70
CA VAL A 124 -16.70 -8.90 3.41
C VAL A 124 -17.53 -9.78 2.48
N LYS A 125 -18.08 -10.89 2.98
CA LYS A 125 -18.89 -11.83 2.18
C LYS A 125 -20.16 -11.20 1.62
N SER A 126 -20.78 -10.25 2.33
CA SER A 126 -21.98 -9.55 1.86
C SER A 126 -21.69 -8.55 0.75
N ASN A 127 -20.47 -8.00 0.67
CA ASN A 127 -20.11 -7.04 -0.38
C ASN A 127 -19.60 -7.72 -1.67
N SER A 128 -19.12 -8.97 -1.60
CA SER A 128 -18.72 -9.73 -2.80
C SER A 128 -19.91 -10.23 -3.62
N SER A 129 -21.07 -10.48 -3.01
CA SER A 129 -22.27 -10.93 -3.74
C SER A 129 -22.95 -9.82 -4.55
N VAL A 130 -22.68 -8.55 -4.24
CA VAL A 130 -23.29 -7.40 -4.94
C VAL A 130 -22.53 -7.06 -6.24
N ARG A 131 -21.25 -7.43 -6.36
CA ARG A 131 -20.44 -7.17 -7.56
C ARG A 131 -20.45 -8.27 -8.62
N ALA A 132 -21.02 -9.45 -8.31
CA ALA A 132 -21.16 -10.53 -9.27
C ALA A 132 -22.48 -10.49 -10.07
N ALA A 133 -23.33 -9.48 -9.82
CA ALA A 133 -24.66 -9.34 -10.41
C ALA A 133 -24.91 -7.96 -11.05
N ALA A 134 -23.85 -7.27 -11.50
CA ALA A 134 -23.92 -6.01 -12.23
C ALA A 134 -23.14 -6.10 -13.54
#